data_AF-A0A7Y0EZV0-F1
#
_entry.id   AF-A0A7Y0EZV0-F1
#
_cell.length_a   1.000
_cell.length_b   1.000
_cell.length_c   1.000
_cell.angle_alpha   90.00
_cell.angle_beta   90.00
_cell.angle_gamma   90.00
#
_symmetry.space_group_name_H-M   'P 1'
#
loop_
_entity.id
_entity.type
_entity.pdbx_description
1 polymer ?
#
loop_
_entity_poly.entity_id
_entity_poly.type
_entity_poly.pdbx_seq_one_letter_code
_entity_poly.pdbx_strand_id
1 'polypeptide(L)'
;MAKKDKGIQDSLIPDEITPLQLLPLSAAAGAIKKAASAFRVKAARLLEYSTKDEYVEKYKGISPYVEALYDADAAASYIIDEATLMDDLMTYPTDTRRRIMRDDLERSFDPFHELPTTDDVEDGGEAVDPNTGEIK
;
A
#
# COMPACT_ATOMS: atom_id res chain seq x y z
N MET A 1 27.21 28.73 39.79
CA MET A 1 26.67 27.39 40.09
C MET A 1 25.97 26.86 38.84
N ALA A 2 26.54 25.85 38.18
CA ALA A 2 25.95 25.27 36.97
C ALA A 2 24.73 24.42 37.36
N LYS A 3 23.58 24.66 36.71
CA LYS A 3 22.41 23.78 36.85
C LYS A 3 22.80 22.41 36.31
N LYS A 4 22.79 21.41 37.18
CA LYS A 4 22.93 20.00 36.81
C LYS A 4 21.66 19.66 36.02
N ASP A 5 21.79 19.45 34.71
CA ASP A 5 20.70 18.86 33.93
C ASP A 5 20.32 17.55 34.63
N LYS A 6 19.06 17.46 35.04
CA LYS A 6 18.50 16.22 35.58
C LYS A 6 18.45 15.29 34.38
N GLY A 7 19.45 14.42 34.24
CA GLY A 7 19.50 13.41 33.20
C GLY A 7 18.19 12.62 33.21
N ILE A 8 17.27 12.99 32.33
CA ILE A 8 16.11 12.18 31.99
C ILE A 8 16.71 11.07 31.16
N GLN A 9 16.86 9.89 31.77
CA GLN A 9 17.21 8.70 31.03
C GLN A 9 15.99 8.38 30.17
N ASP A 10 16.13 8.51 28.84
CA ASP A 10 15.12 8.07 27.90
C ASP A 10 14.74 6.62 28.24
N SER A 11 13.44 6.31 28.26
CA SER A 11 12.99 4.96 28.56
C SER A 11 13.57 4.02 27.51
N LEU A 12 14.26 2.96 27.96
CA LEU A 12 14.91 2.01 27.06
C LEU A 12 13.89 1.21 26.22
N ILE A 13 12.62 1.22 26.64
CA ILE A 13 11.48 0.62 25.96
C ILE A 13 10.48 1.74 25.67
N PRO A 14 10.01 1.90 24.42
CA PRO A 14 8.97 2.87 24.10
C PRO A 14 7.64 2.47 24.73
N ASP A 15 6.87 3.46 25.17
CA ASP A 15 5.49 3.24 25.61
C ASP A 15 4.63 2.90 24.37
N GLU A 16 4.37 1.60 24.19
CA GLU A 16 3.58 1.10 23.07
C GLU A 16 2.13 1.56 23.12
N ILE A 17 1.56 1.88 21.96
CA ILE A 17 0.13 2.20 21.84
C ILE A 17 -0.69 0.99 22.30
N THR A 18 -1.61 1.25 23.21
CA THR A 18 -2.59 0.27 23.68
C THR A 18 -3.87 0.33 22.85
N PRO A 19 -4.62 -0.78 22.71
CA PRO A 19 -5.93 -0.76 22.05
C PRO A 19 -6.88 0.31 22.63
N LEU A 20 -6.86 0.52 23.95
CA LEU A 20 -7.68 1.53 24.61
C LEU A 20 -7.40 2.95 24.08
N GLN A 21 -6.15 3.26 23.75
CA GLN A 21 -5.75 4.55 23.17
C GLN A 21 -6.18 4.72 21.71
N LEU A 22 -6.52 3.62 21.01
CA LEU A 22 -7.03 3.64 19.64
C LEU A 22 -8.54 3.80 19.54
N LEU A 23 -9.31 3.53 20.62
CA LEU A 23 -10.78 3.66 20.62
C LEU A 23 -11.30 5.00 20.09
N PRO A 24 -10.71 6.17 20.42
CA PRO A 24 -11.17 7.45 19.89
C PRO A 24 -11.10 7.54 18.36
N LEU A 25 -10.25 6.75 17.71
CA LEU A 25 -10.09 6.74 16.26
C LEU A 25 -11.19 5.95 15.54
N SER A 26 -11.93 5.08 16.23
CA SER A 26 -12.96 4.22 15.60
C SER A 26 -14.00 5.03 14.82
N ALA A 27 -14.45 6.17 15.36
CA ALA A 27 -15.41 7.05 14.68
C ALA A 27 -14.82 7.66 13.39
N ALA A 28 -13.54 8.06 13.43
CA ALA A 28 -12.85 8.61 12.26
C ALA A 28 -12.58 7.53 11.21
N ALA A 29 -12.14 6.34 11.62
CA ALA A 29 -11.93 5.19 10.75
C ALA A 29 -13.22 4.78 10.03
N GLY A 30 -14.34 4.72 10.77
CA GLY A 30 -15.66 4.43 10.19
C GLY A 30 -16.12 5.49 9.16
N ALA A 31 -15.85 6.76 9.42
CA ALA A 31 -16.17 7.84 8.49
C ALA A 31 -15.33 7.76 7.20
N ILE A 32 -14.02 7.50 7.34
CA ILE A 32 -13.09 7.34 6.21
C ILE A 32 -13.48 6.12 5.36
N LYS A 33 -13.76 4.97 5.99
CA LYS A 33 -14.21 3.75 5.31
C LYS A 33 -15.49 4.00 4.51
N LYS A 34 -16.48 4.68 5.12
CA LYS A 34 -17.73 5.05 4.44
C LYS A 34 -17.50 5.98 3.25
N ALA A 35 -16.63 6.98 3.40
CA ALA A 35 -16.30 7.92 2.33
C ALA A 35 -15.60 7.20 1.16
N ALA A 36 -14.63 6.35 1.45
CA ALA A 36 -13.93 5.53 0.46
C ALA A 36 -14.90 4.60 -0.28
N SER A 37 -15.76 3.86 0.43
CA SER A 37 -16.77 3.01 -0.21
C SER A 37 -17.73 3.82 -1.10
N ALA A 38 -18.17 4.99 -0.65
CA ALA A 38 -19.04 5.86 -1.45
C ALA A 38 -18.34 6.42 -2.70
N PHE A 39 -17.04 6.70 -2.61
CA PHE A 39 -16.22 7.08 -3.77
C PHE A 39 -16.15 5.94 -4.77
N ARG A 40 -15.80 4.73 -4.34
CA ARG A 40 -15.68 3.55 -5.23
C ARG A 40 -16.96 3.24 -5.99
N VAL A 41 -18.12 3.33 -5.32
CA VAL A 41 -19.43 3.16 -5.99
C VAL A 41 -19.67 4.18 -7.10
N LYS A 42 -19.15 5.40 -6.95
CA LYS A 42 -19.24 6.43 -8.00
C LYS A 42 -18.20 6.21 -9.09
N ALA A 43 -16.97 5.86 -8.72
CA ALA A 43 -15.89 5.53 -9.67
C ALA A 43 -16.28 4.35 -10.57
N ALA A 44 -16.84 3.28 -10.00
CA ALA A 44 -17.30 2.10 -10.74
C ALA A 44 -18.44 2.39 -11.75
N ARG A 45 -19.14 3.52 -11.65
CA ARG A 45 -20.14 3.95 -12.65
C ARG A 45 -19.51 4.67 -13.84
N LEU A 46 -18.28 5.15 -13.69
CA LEU A 46 -17.53 5.89 -14.70
C LEU A 46 -16.48 5.01 -15.38
N LEU A 47 -15.96 4.00 -14.67
CA LEU A 47 -15.02 3.03 -15.20
C LEU A 47 -15.76 1.96 -16.00
N GLU A 48 -15.34 1.75 -17.25
CA GLU A 48 -15.91 0.72 -18.13
C GLU A 48 -15.42 -0.70 -17.80
N TYR A 49 -14.19 -0.80 -17.26
CA TYR A 49 -13.51 -2.04 -16.95
C TYR A 49 -13.13 -2.10 -15.47
N SER A 50 -13.02 -3.32 -14.95
CA SER A 50 -12.78 -3.57 -13.53
C SER A 50 -11.35 -3.25 -13.10
N THR A 51 -10.39 -3.40 -14.02
CA THR A 51 -8.98 -3.10 -13.80
C THR A 51 -8.45 -2.12 -14.83
N LYS A 52 -7.37 -1.42 -14.45
CA LYS A 52 -6.62 -0.53 -15.35
C LYS A 52 -6.02 -1.34 -16.52
N ASP A 53 -5.52 -2.53 -16.25
CA ASP A 53 -4.86 -3.39 -17.25
C ASP A 53 -5.84 -3.84 -18.34
N GLU A 54 -7.06 -4.24 -17.96
CA GLU A 54 -8.12 -4.58 -18.93
C GLU A 54 -8.45 -3.40 -19.86
N TYR A 55 -8.52 -2.20 -19.29
CA TYR A 55 -8.78 -0.98 -20.06
C TYR A 55 -7.65 -0.69 -21.05
N VAL A 56 -6.40 -0.74 -20.58
CA VAL A 56 -5.20 -0.47 -21.40
C VAL A 56 -5.03 -1.53 -22.48
N GLU A 57 -5.27 -2.80 -22.16
CA GLU A 57 -5.19 -3.89 -23.15
C GLU A 57 -6.20 -3.68 -24.27
N LYS A 58 -7.42 -3.23 -23.94
CA LYS A 58 -8.48 -2.99 -24.92
C LYS A 58 -8.22 -1.79 -25.82
N TYR A 59 -7.86 -0.65 -25.21
CA TYR A 59 -7.79 0.64 -25.91
C TYR A 59 -6.38 1.04 -26.34
N LYS A 60 -5.36 0.27 -25.92
CA LYS A 60 -3.93 0.50 -26.23
C LYS A 60 -3.41 1.88 -25.80
N GLY A 61 -4.08 2.50 -24.83
CA GLY A 61 -3.75 3.81 -24.29
C GLY A 61 -4.76 4.23 -23.23
N ILE A 62 -4.37 5.18 -22.38
CA ILE A 62 -5.20 5.67 -21.29
C ILE A 62 -5.09 7.19 -21.18
N SER A 63 -6.23 7.84 -20.97
CA SER A 63 -6.28 9.27 -20.67
C SER A 63 -5.85 9.50 -19.21
N PRO A 64 -5.12 10.58 -18.90
CA PRO A 64 -4.66 10.86 -17.53
C PRO A 64 -5.82 10.98 -16.53
N TYR A 65 -7.02 11.36 -16.97
CA TYR A 65 -8.20 11.42 -16.10
C TYR A 65 -8.74 10.04 -15.75
N VAL A 66 -8.69 9.10 -16.69
CA VAL A 66 -9.15 7.71 -16.49
C VAL A 66 -8.14 6.97 -15.63
N GLU A 67 -6.85 7.16 -15.90
CA GLU A 67 -5.76 6.64 -15.09
C GLU A 67 -5.87 7.11 -13.63
N ALA A 68 -5.99 8.42 -13.41
CA ALA A 68 -6.14 8.97 -12.07
C ALA A 68 -7.40 8.43 -11.35
N LEU A 69 -8.46 8.10 -12.09
CA LEU A 69 -9.66 7.50 -11.50
C LEU A 69 -9.44 6.04 -11.08
N TYR A 70 -8.70 5.25 -11.86
CA TYR A 70 -8.28 3.90 -11.47
C TYR A 70 -7.38 3.94 -10.23
N ASP A 71 -6.37 4.82 -10.23
CA ASP A 71 -5.43 4.96 -9.11
C ASP A 71 -6.18 5.42 -7.83
N ALA A 72 -7.15 6.31 -7.96
CA ALA A 72 -7.99 6.74 -6.84
C ALA A 72 -8.93 5.63 -6.33
N ASP A 73 -9.48 4.77 -7.19
CA ASP A 73 -10.27 3.60 -6.75
C ASP A 73 -9.41 2.57 -6.02
N ALA A 74 -8.19 2.34 -6.51
CA ALA A 74 -7.21 1.48 -5.85
C ALA A 74 -6.86 2.03 -4.46
N ALA A 75 -6.52 3.32 -4.34
CA ALA A 75 -6.27 3.98 -3.05
C ALA A 75 -7.46 3.87 -2.09
N ALA A 76 -8.70 4.05 -2.59
CA ALA A 76 -9.90 3.89 -1.80
C ALA A 76 -10.11 2.44 -1.33
N SER A 77 -9.67 1.44 -2.11
CA SER A 77 -9.69 0.04 -1.72
C SER A 77 -8.77 -0.21 -0.52
N TYR A 78 -7.51 0.23 -0.63
CA TYR A 78 -6.53 0.10 0.46
C TYR A 78 -7.00 0.77 1.76
N ILE A 79 -7.65 1.94 1.66
CA ILE A 79 -8.22 2.63 2.83
C ILE A 79 -9.31 1.78 3.51
N ILE A 80 -10.16 1.11 2.74
CA ILE A 80 -11.21 0.24 3.29
C ILE A 80 -10.59 -0.97 3.99
N ASP A 81 -9.58 -1.57 3.39
CA ASP A 81 -8.89 -2.73 3.93
C ASP A 81 -8.17 -2.37 5.24
N GLU A 82 -7.45 -1.26 5.26
CA GLU A 82 -6.74 -0.78 6.46
C GLU A 82 -7.70 -0.39 7.59
N ALA A 83 -8.80 0.30 7.28
CA ALA A 83 -9.81 0.60 8.28
C ALA A 83 -10.45 -0.68 8.86
N THR A 84 -10.64 -1.71 8.03
CA THR A 84 -11.13 -3.02 8.48
C THR A 84 -10.10 -3.73 9.35
N LEU A 85 -8.82 -3.65 8.99
CA LEU A 85 -7.72 -4.18 9.79
C LEU A 85 -7.65 -3.54 11.17
N MET A 86 -7.85 -2.22 11.26
CA MET A 86 -7.91 -1.51 12.54
C MET A 86 -9.10 -1.98 13.41
N ASP A 87 -10.28 -2.15 12.81
CA ASP A 87 -11.45 -2.70 13.50
C ASP A 87 -11.19 -4.13 14.01
N ASP A 88 -10.55 -4.95 13.17
CA ASP A 88 -10.17 -6.33 13.50
C ASP A 88 -9.09 -6.37 14.59
N LEU A 89 -8.15 -5.41 14.63
CA LEU A 89 -7.12 -5.35 15.67
C LEU A 89 -7.73 -4.99 17.03
N MET A 90 -8.74 -4.11 17.03
CA MET A 90 -9.48 -3.74 18.23
C MET A 90 -10.35 -4.87 18.77
N THR A 91 -10.87 -5.73 17.88
CA THR A 91 -11.80 -6.80 18.24
C THR A 91 -11.10 -8.13 18.50
N TYR A 92 -10.07 -8.46 17.71
CA TYR A 92 -9.34 -9.73 17.69
C TYR A 92 -7.81 -9.53 17.61
N PRO A 93 -7.18 -8.90 18.60
CA PRO A 93 -5.80 -8.39 18.49
C PRO A 93 -4.76 -9.46 18.14
N THR A 94 -4.90 -10.68 18.67
CA THR A 94 -3.92 -11.76 18.45
C THR A 94 -4.00 -12.35 17.04
N ASP A 95 -5.20 -12.51 16.51
CA ASP A 95 -5.40 -13.10 15.17
C ASP A 95 -5.11 -12.08 14.08
N THR A 96 -5.47 -10.81 14.30
CA THR A 96 -5.14 -9.71 13.39
C THR A 96 -3.63 -9.50 13.31
N ARG A 97 -2.90 -9.54 14.45
CA ARG A 97 -1.43 -9.48 14.42
C ARG A 97 -0.82 -10.63 13.61
N ARG A 98 -1.34 -11.86 13.72
CA ARG A 98 -0.86 -12.98 12.90
C ARG A 98 -1.11 -12.76 11.41
N ARG A 99 -2.26 -12.17 11.07
CA ARG A 99 -2.60 -11.82 9.69
C ARG A 99 -1.63 -10.78 9.13
N ILE A 100 -1.39 -9.69 9.85
CA ILE A 100 -0.42 -8.65 9.47
C ILE A 100 0.97 -9.26 9.24
N MET A 101 1.46 -10.03 10.22
CA MET A 101 2.77 -10.66 10.10
C MET A 101 2.87 -11.61 8.91
N ARG A 102 1.78 -12.30 8.56
CA ARG A 102 1.75 -13.19 7.38
C ARG A 102 1.72 -12.37 6.09
N ASP A 103 0.87 -11.35 6.01
CA ASP A 103 0.76 -10.50 4.83
C ASP A 103 2.07 -9.73 4.57
N ASP A 104 2.76 -9.27 5.62
CA ASP A 104 4.11 -8.69 5.56
C ASP A 104 5.15 -9.71 5.06
N LEU A 105 5.06 -10.95 5.54
CA LEU A 105 5.94 -12.03 5.11
C LEU A 105 5.70 -12.37 3.63
N GLU A 106 4.45 -12.45 3.19
CA GLU A 106 4.06 -12.66 1.79
C GLU A 106 4.60 -11.53 0.90
N ARG A 107 4.48 -10.25 1.31
CA ARG A 107 5.13 -9.13 0.62
C ARG A 107 6.65 -9.23 0.60
N SER A 108 7.26 -9.73 1.67
CA SER A 108 8.73 -9.91 1.71
C SER A 108 9.24 -11.01 0.77
N PHE A 109 8.38 -11.95 0.38
CA PHE A 109 8.71 -12.97 -0.61
C PHE A 109 8.58 -12.49 -2.05
N ASP A 110 7.93 -11.35 -2.29
CA ASP A 110 7.89 -10.68 -3.60
C ASP A 110 8.21 -9.18 -3.49
N PRO A 111 9.47 -8.83 -3.17
CA PRO A 111 9.89 -7.43 -2.99
C PRO A 111 9.95 -6.64 -4.31
N PHE A 112 9.68 -7.27 -5.46
CA PHE A 112 9.80 -6.67 -6.79
C PHE A 112 8.46 -6.55 -7.54
N HIS A 113 7.34 -6.94 -6.93
CA HIS A 113 6.03 -6.96 -7.61
C HIS A 113 5.59 -5.60 -8.20
N GLU A 114 6.07 -4.48 -7.64
CA GLU A 114 5.77 -3.11 -8.10
C GLU A 114 6.92 -2.43 -8.86
N LEU A 115 8.09 -3.07 -8.93
CA LEU A 115 9.12 -2.62 -9.85
C LEU A 115 8.73 -3.13 -11.24
N PRO A 116 8.78 -2.30 -12.30
CA PRO A 116 8.75 -2.83 -13.64
C PRO A 116 9.95 -3.77 -13.74
N THR A 117 9.72 -5.08 -13.63
CA THR A 117 10.71 -6.06 -14.01
C THR A 117 10.96 -5.77 -15.47
N THR A 118 12.21 -5.44 -15.79
CA THR A 118 12.70 -5.06 -17.12
C THR A 118 12.66 -6.22 -18.11
N ASP A 119 11.66 -7.10 -18.01
CA ASP A 119 11.53 -8.30 -18.83
C ASP A 119 10.59 -8.09 -20.03
N ASP A 120 9.87 -6.95 -20.10
CA ASP A 120 8.96 -6.61 -21.21
C ASP A 120 9.39 -5.38 -22.03
N VAL A 121 10.65 -4.96 -21.92
CA VAL A 121 11.26 -4.11 -22.93
C VAL A 121 12.34 -4.96 -23.58
N GLU A 122 12.24 -5.19 -24.89
CA GLU A 122 13.43 -5.36 -25.73
C GLU A 122 14.28 -4.10 -25.51
N ASP A 123 15.04 -4.08 -24.41
CA ASP A 123 16.04 -3.08 -24.15
C ASP A 123 17.06 -3.29 -25.26
N GLY A 124 17.13 -2.34 -26.19
CA GLY A 124 18.16 -2.22 -27.21
C GLY A 124 19.53 -1.91 -26.58
N GLY A 125 19.82 -2.53 -25.44
CA GLY A 125 21.11 -2.60 -24.81
C GLY A 125 21.96 -3.57 -25.62
N GLU A 126 22.92 -3.00 -26.31
CA GLU A 126 23.89 -3.66 -27.15
C GLU A 126 24.49 -4.88 -26.40
N ALA A 127 24.16 -6.08 -26.88
CA ALA A 127 24.38 -7.31 -26.12
C ALA A 127 25.86 -7.67 -26.15
N VAL A 128 26.53 -7.64 -24.99
CA VAL A 128 27.94 -7.99 -24.88
C VAL A 128 28.10 -9.51 -24.85
N ASP A 129 28.84 -10.06 -25.81
CA ASP A 129 29.16 -11.48 -25.82
C ASP A 129 30.09 -11.83 -24.64
N PRO A 130 29.67 -12.70 -23.71
CA PRO A 130 30.41 -12.99 -22.49
C PRO A 130 31.73 -13.75 -22.72
N ASN A 131 31.98 -14.29 -23.92
CA ASN A 131 33.21 -14.99 -24.26
C ASN A 131 34.19 -14.14 -25.06
N THR A 132 33.74 -13.08 -25.73
CA THR A 132 34.61 -12.23 -26.56
C THR A 132 34.66 -10.77 -26.10
N GLY A 133 33.69 -10.31 -25.32
CA GLY A 133 33.60 -8.93 -24.84
C GLY A 133 33.19 -7.92 -25.91
N GLU A 134 32.74 -8.38 -27.09
CA GLU A 134 32.26 -7.52 -28.17
C GLU A 134 30.79 -7.15 -27.96
N ILE A 135 30.45 -5.90 -28.28
CA ILE A 135 29.10 -5.34 -28.16
C ILE A 135 28.39 -5.50 -29.51
N LYS A 136 27.13 -5.98 -29.53
CA LYS A 136 26.31 -6.20 -30.74
C LYS A 136 25.15 -5.24 -30.92
#